data_AF-A0A4R8JZ47-F1
#
_entry.id   AF-A0A4R8JZ47-F1
#
_cell.length_a   1.000
_cell.length_b   1.000
_cell.length_c   1.000
_cell.angle_alpha   90.00
_cell.angle_beta   90.00
_cell.angle_gamma   90.00
#
_symmetry.space_group_name_H-M   'P 1'
#
loop_
_entity.id
_entity.type
_entity.pdbx_description
1 polymer ?
#
loop_
_entity_poly.entity_id
_entity_poly.type
_entity_poly.pdbx_seq_one_letter_code
_entity_poly.pdbx_strand_id
1 'polypeptide(L)'
;MYRHFVNSVEEAVELALRFKQEGRYDWFRGQVQAKWKPSSSMERAIERGEKHEFLMQRLMEFLGWAKTVPALSYLTDPVNRDQAFAILQHYGFPTTYIDFTTEPGIAGFFASDCKEAPPAGTHSAIFCLDTADIRRFYDENMPPSNSDDSEQLQIDLVSVNVDNLWRLQAQAGHFLFANHSWYDFYDLDRIEFPWTGYPSFPPRTQIYPEHRSGLEQLLDNYFEEERRRLHRENFQRDQRERAASGQPVFKQIIVGWNEVNDTAFVSPPENLPSWGAEFLKPWLEMPAESFHEVLGSRQTVTLRSAVNAPLPSTQLAYGICAAMRHDPSLRRRAVQWELLGLPDAVNRERLEALIREAWNGMRRLPYANDDIAAACGVLLELCAQPGCQSSDGGVILNAFTAWRADAMEVEFGAKGDSGTRGFCSAERLRQAISSAWVDKLPPEMSAIRPNDAFRLCQIPYRMFDFPAFSKLFGRELIPSQLARGLSLVHFNPARLDVLGLP
;
A
#
# COMPACT_ATOMS: atom_id res chain seq x y z
N MET A 1 -31.86 26.31 1.52
CA MET A 1 -30.40 26.49 1.40
C MET A 1 -29.95 27.73 2.18
N TYR A 2 -29.26 27.50 3.29
CA TYR A 2 -28.59 28.52 4.08
C TYR A 2 -27.09 28.53 3.74
N ARG A 3 -26.56 29.74 3.51
CA ARG A 3 -25.12 30.00 3.39
C ARG A 3 -24.67 30.76 4.62
N HIS A 4 -23.79 30.16 5.38
CA HIS A 4 -23.16 30.78 6.54
C HIS A 4 -21.79 31.30 6.12
N PHE A 5 -21.45 32.55 6.46
CA PHE A 5 -20.15 33.13 6.15
C PHE A 5 -19.37 33.37 7.43
N VAL A 6 -18.13 32.91 7.47
CA VAL A 6 -17.20 33.05 8.60
C VAL A 6 -15.80 33.42 8.09
N ASN A 7 -14.89 33.79 9.00
CA ASN A 7 -13.63 34.43 8.64
C ASN A 7 -12.45 33.45 8.47
N SER A 8 -12.57 32.21 8.93
CA SER A 8 -11.50 31.20 8.84
C SER A 8 -12.03 29.77 8.85
N VAL A 9 -11.13 28.82 8.58
CA VAL A 9 -11.42 27.38 8.70
C VAL A 9 -11.75 26.99 10.15
N GLU A 10 -11.09 27.59 11.15
CA GLU A 10 -11.37 27.34 12.56
C GLU A 10 -12.80 27.76 12.94
N GLU A 11 -13.23 28.97 12.55
CA GLU A 11 -14.60 29.43 12.80
C GLU A 11 -15.63 28.54 12.07
N ALA A 12 -15.29 28.05 10.87
CA ALA A 12 -16.15 27.16 10.11
C ALA A 12 -16.30 25.79 10.80
N VAL A 13 -15.20 25.23 11.31
CA VAL A 13 -15.20 23.97 12.06
C VAL A 13 -15.97 24.12 13.37
N GLU A 14 -15.79 25.21 14.12
CA GLU A 14 -16.54 25.48 15.36
C GLU A 14 -18.05 25.59 15.11
N LEU A 15 -18.44 26.26 14.02
CA LEU A 15 -19.85 26.37 13.64
C LEU A 15 -20.44 25.02 13.23
N ALA A 16 -19.70 24.22 12.44
CA ALA A 16 -20.12 22.87 12.07
C ALA A 16 -20.24 21.94 13.29
N LEU A 17 -19.31 22.02 14.26
CA LEU A 17 -19.40 21.30 15.53
C LEU A 17 -20.65 21.69 16.31
N ARG A 18 -20.98 22.99 16.36
CA ARG A 18 -22.20 23.47 17.00
C ARG A 18 -23.45 22.90 16.33
N PHE A 19 -23.51 22.93 14.99
CA PHE A 19 -24.64 22.33 14.28
C PHE A 19 -24.77 20.82 14.52
N LYS A 20 -23.63 20.09 14.61
CA LYS A 20 -23.62 18.67 14.99
C LYS A 20 -24.18 18.46 16.40
N GLN A 21 -23.76 19.27 17.37
CA GLN A 21 -24.22 19.20 18.76
C GLN A 21 -25.71 19.54 18.92
N GLU A 22 -26.20 20.48 18.10
CA GLU A 22 -27.63 20.83 18.01
C GLU A 22 -28.46 19.75 17.29
N GLY A 23 -27.83 18.71 16.73
CA GLY A 23 -28.49 17.64 15.98
C GLY A 23 -29.03 18.10 14.62
N ARG A 24 -28.50 19.19 14.06
CA ARG A 24 -28.96 19.76 12.78
C ARG A 24 -28.37 19.08 11.56
N TYR A 25 -27.12 18.63 11.65
CA TYR A 25 -26.42 17.90 10.59
C TYR A 25 -25.51 16.87 11.23
N ASP A 26 -25.35 15.72 10.60
CA ASP A 26 -24.55 14.62 11.10
C ASP A 26 -23.36 14.29 10.19
N TRP A 27 -23.42 14.63 8.90
CA TRP A 27 -22.35 14.40 7.93
C TRP A 27 -21.81 15.73 7.34
N PHE A 28 -20.51 15.78 7.11
CA PHE A 28 -19.78 16.97 6.67
C PHE A 28 -18.84 16.66 5.51
N ARG A 29 -18.68 17.60 4.57
CA ARG A 29 -17.74 17.48 3.45
C ARG A 29 -16.98 18.77 3.23
N GLY A 30 -15.65 18.70 3.24
CA GLY A 30 -14.78 19.82 2.88
C GLY A 30 -14.60 19.97 1.38
N GLN A 31 -14.62 21.19 0.87
CA GLN A 31 -14.19 21.51 -0.50
C GLN A 31 -13.37 22.80 -0.52
N VAL A 32 -12.23 22.76 -1.22
CA VAL A 32 -11.33 23.91 -1.39
C VAL A 32 -12.01 25.08 -2.11
N GLN A 33 -12.92 24.81 -3.04
CA GLN A 33 -13.71 25.85 -3.70
C GLN A 33 -15.20 25.66 -3.44
N ALA A 34 -15.82 26.62 -2.76
CA ALA A 34 -17.25 26.61 -2.42
C ALA A 34 -18.18 26.55 -3.64
N LYS A 35 -17.67 26.93 -4.82
CA LYS A 35 -18.41 26.92 -6.09
C LYS A 35 -18.42 25.57 -6.78
N TRP A 36 -17.57 24.62 -6.37
CA TRP A 36 -17.56 23.30 -6.96
C TRP A 36 -18.81 22.52 -6.57
N LYS A 37 -19.45 21.92 -7.58
CA LYS A 37 -20.53 20.96 -7.37
C LYS A 37 -19.97 19.75 -6.60
N PRO A 38 -20.71 19.20 -5.62
CA PRO A 38 -20.30 18.00 -4.89
C PRO A 38 -20.52 16.74 -5.74
N SER A 39 -19.93 16.71 -6.93
CA SER A 39 -20.02 15.60 -7.87
C SER A 39 -19.21 14.39 -7.42
N SER A 40 -19.57 13.21 -7.94
CA SER A 40 -18.79 12.00 -7.72
C SER A 40 -17.48 12.01 -8.52
N SER A 41 -16.51 11.18 -8.14
CA SER A 41 -15.25 11.09 -8.91
C SER A 41 -15.46 10.41 -10.28
N MET A 42 -16.45 9.51 -10.39
CA MET A 42 -16.91 8.90 -11.65
C MET A 42 -17.47 9.95 -12.61
N GLU A 43 -18.37 10.81 -12.14
CA GLU A 43 -18.97 11.87 -12.96
C GLU A 43 -17.88 12.78 -13.54
N ARG A 44 -16.93 13.23 -12.70
CA ARG A 44 -15.79 14.03 -13.16
C ARG A 44 -14.88 13.28 -14.14
N ALA A 45 -14.73 11.96 -13.99
CA ALA A 45 -13.92 11.15 -14.90
C ALA A 45 -14.56 11.07 -16.29
N ILE A 46 -15.87 10.82 -16.34
CA ILE A 46 -16.65 10.78 -17.58
C ILE A 46 -16.64 12.16 -18.27
N GLU A 47 -16.81 13.25 -17.52
CA GLU A 47 -16.71 14.63 -18.05
C GLU A 47 -15.33 14.93 -18.66
N ARG A 48 -14.26 14.35 -18.13
CA ARG A 48 -12.90 14.43 -18.69
C ARG A 48 -12.67 13.51 -19.89
N GLY A 49 -13.66 12.70 -20.28
CA GLY A 49 -13.60 11.79 -21.41
C GLY A 49 -13.09 10.38 -21.09
N GLU A 50 -13.01 9.99 -19.82
CA GLU A 50 -12.71 8.60 -19.45
C GLU A 50 -13.89 7.70 -19.87
N LYS A 51 -13.59 6.64 -20.64
CA LYS A 51 -14.63 5.73 -21.16
C LYS A 51 -15.15 4.81 -20.05
N HIS A 52 -16.46 4.70 -19.92
CA HIS A 52 -17.11 3.83 -18.93
C HIS A 52 -16.64 2.37 -19.02
N GLU A 53 -16.54 1.80 -20.23
CA GLU A 53 -16.04 0.44 -20.47
C GLU A 53 -14.62 0.21 -19.92
N PHE A 54 -13.74 1.21 -20.03
CA PHE A 54 -12.39 1.13 -19.51
C PHE A 54 -12.37 1.10 -17.98
N LEU A 55 -13.23 1.88 -17.33
CA LEU A 55 -13.38 1.85 -15.87
C LEU A 55 -13.95 0.50 -15.40
N MET A 56 -14.95 -0.05 -16.12
CA MET A 56 -15.50 -1.38 -15.81
C MET A 56 -14.46 -2.49 -15.97
N GLN A 57 -13.60 -2.43 -16.99
CA GLN A 57 -12.51 -3.39 -17.15
C GLN A 57 -11.56 -3.36 -15.94
N ARG A 58 -11.12 -2.17 -15.53
CA ARG A 58 -10.23 -1.99 -14.36
C ARG A 58 -10.86 -2.50 -13.05
N LEU A 59 -12.16 -2.26 -12.86
CA LEU A 59 -12.91 -2.82 -11.72
C LEU A 59 -12.89 -4.36 -11.74
N MET A 60 -13.14 -4.97 -12.90
CA MET A 60 -13.12 -6.44 -13.04
C MET A 60 -11.73 -7.03 -12.82
N GLU A 61 -10.68 -6.35 -13.25
CA GLU A 61 -9.29 -6.74 -12.99
C GLU A 61 -8.97 -6.68 -11.49
N PHE A 62 -9.38 -5.61 -10.80
CA PHE A 62 -9.22 -5.49 -9.34
C PHE A 62 -9.96 -6.60 -8.60
N LEU A 63 -11.23 -6.86 -8.92
CA LEU A 63 -12.00 -7.94 -8.29
C LEU A 63 -11.42 -9.32 -8.61
N GLY A 64 -10.92 -9.51 -9.83
CA GLY A 64 -10.21 -10.72 -10.24
C GLY A 64 -8.95 -10.98 -9.41
N TRP A 65 -8.16 -9.94 -9.16
CA TRP A 65 -7.00 -10.00 -8.26
C TRP A 65 -7.41 -10.18 -6.80
N ALA A 66 -8.38 -9.42 -6.30
CA ALA A 66 -8.86 -9.53 -4.91
C ALA A 66 -9.32 -10.96 -4.59
N LYS A 67 -9.92 -11.66 -5.56
CA LYS A 67 -10.31 -13.08 -5.44
C LYS A 67 -9.14 -14.02 -5.15
N THR A 68 -7.94 -13.73 -5.67
CA THR A 68 -6.75 -14.58 -5.48
C THR A 68 -6.03 -14.29 -4.17
N VAL A 69 -6.36 -13.18 -3.51
CA VAL A 69 -5.80 -12.78 -2.22
C VAL A 69 -6.77 -13.21 -1.11
N PRO A 70 -6.39 -14.16 -0.22
CA PRO A 70 -7.28 -14.63 0.83
C PRO A 70 -7.88 -13.50 1.69
N ALA A 71 -7.06 -12.53 2.07
CA ALA A 71 -7.47 -11.37 2.87
C ALA A 71 -8.45 -10.41 2.19
N LEU A 72 -8.65 -10.50 0.87
CA LEU A 72 -9.52 -9.62 0.08
C LEU A 72 -10.62 -10.38 -0.68
N SER A 73 -10.57 -11.71 -0.68
CA SER A 73 -11.50 -12.57 -1.43
C SER A 73 -12.97 -12.30 -1.12
N TYR A 74 -13.29 -11.88 0.11
CA TYR A 74 -14.63 -11.54 0.55
C TYR A 74 -15.23 -10.34 -0.21
N LEU A 75 -14.41 -9.44 -0.78
CA LEU A 75 -14.85 -8.29 -1.56
C LEU A 75 -15.56 -8.67 -2.87
N THR A 76 -15.44 -9.93 -3.29
CA THR A 76 -16.13 -10.45 -4.48
C THR A 76 -17.59 -10.79 -4.23
N ASP A 77 -18.01 -10.85 -2.97
CA ASP A 77 -19.42 -11.00 -2.59
C ASP A 77 -20.15 -9.65 -2.77
N PRO A 78 -21.29 -9.60 -3.49
CA PRO A 78 -22.10 -8.39 -3.64
C PRO A 78 -22.46 -7.69 -2.33
N VAL A 79 -22.57 -8.40 -1.21
CA VAL A 79 -22.84 -7.79 0.10
C VAL A 79 -21.73 -6.86 0.57
N ASN A 80 -20.50 -7.03 0.05
CA ASN A 80 -19.32 -6.23 0.38
C ASN A 80 -18.99 -5.19 -0.70
N ARG A 81 -19.92 -4.91 -1.61
CA ARG A 81 -19.75 -3.92 -2.69
C ARG A 81 -19.23 -2.57 -2.19
N ASP A 82 -19.84 -2.05 -1.13
CA ASP A 82 -19.47 -0.74 -0.56
C ASP A 82 -18.03 -0.71 -0.05
N GLN A 83 -17.56 -1.81 0.55
CA GLN A 83 -16.16 -1.95 0.98
C GLN A 83 -15.20 -1.96 -0.20
N ALA A 84 -15.54 -2.66 -1.29
CA ALA A 84 -14.74 -2.68 -2.50
C ALA A 84 -14.64 -1.28 -3.12
N PHE A 85 -15.74 -0.54 -3.22
CA PHE A 85 -15.74 0.82 -3.75
C PHE A 85 -15.04 1.82 -2.82
N ALA A 86 -15.15 1.68 -1.50
CA ALA A 86 -14.40 2.50 -0.55
C ALA A 86 -12.88 2.32 -0.74
N ILE A 87 -12.40 1.08 -0.91
CA ILE A 87 -11.00 0.78 -1.23
C ILE A 87 -10.59 1.41 -2.57
N LEU A 88 -11.38 1.21 -3.62
CA LEU A 88 -11.09 1.74 -4.95
C LEU A 88 -10.98 3.27 -4.93
N GLN A 89 -11.95 3.95 -4.32
CA GLN A 89 -11.96 5.40 -4.16
C GLN A 89 -10.76 5.91 -3.37
N HIS A 90 -10.40 5.21 -2.28
CA HIS A 90 -9.23 5.51 -1.47
C HIS A 90 -7.93 5.55 -2.28
N TYR A 91 -7.83 4.68 -3.28
CA TYR A 91 -6.70 4.55 -4.20
C TYR A 91 -6.86 5.37 -5.50
N GLY A 92 -7.85 6.26 -5.56
CA GLY A 92 -8.05 7.21 -6.66
C GLY A 92 -8.77 6.63 -7.87
N PHE A 93 -9.37 5.45 -7.77
CA PHE A 93 -10.28 4.93 -8.79
C PHE A 93 -11.58 5.76 -8.81
N PRO A 94 -12.07 6.20 -9.98
CA PRO A 94 -13.35 6.92 -10.06
C PRO A 94 -14.55 6.07 -9.62
N THR A 95 -15.35 6.57 -8.68
CA THR A 95 -16.54 5.92 -8.13
C THR A 95 -17.74 6.87 -8.11
N THR A 96 -18.94 6.31 -8.00
CA THR A 96 -20.20 7.06 -7.82
C THR A 96 -20.46 7.44 -6.36
N TYR A 97 -19.47 7.28 -5.49
CA TYR A 97 -19.56 7.56 -4.06
C TYR A 97 -18.95 8.95 -3.79
N ILE A 98 -19.65 9.75 -2.99
CA ILE A 98 -19.23 11.09 -2.58
C ILE A 98 -18.76 11.03 -1.14
N ASP A 99 -17.52 11.44 -0.88
CA ASP A 99 -16.93 11.41 0.47
C ASP A 99 -17.59 12.43 1.41
N PHE A 100 -17.98 11.95 2.58
CA PHE A 100 -18.36 12.71 3.76
C PHE A 100 -17.56 12.20 4.95
N THR A 101 -17.64 12.92 6.06
CA THR A 101 -17.10 12.52 7.35
C THR A 101 -18.07 12.94 8.43
N THR A 102 -18.13 12.19 9.53
CA THR A 102 -18.87 12.64 10.72
C THR A 102 -18.10 13.70 11.50
N GLU A 103 -16.82 13.94 11.21
CA GLU A 103 -15.95 14.82 11.99
C GLU A 103 -15.73 16.17 11.31
N PRO A 104 -16.31 17.27 11.82
CA PRO A 104 -16.16 18.60 11.23
C PRO A 104 -14.70 19.05 11.05
N GLY A 105 -13.80 18.66 11.96
CA GLY A 105 -12.37 18.97 11.83
C GLY A 105 -11.74 18.31 10.60
N ILE A 106 -12.15 17.08 10.26
CA ILE A 106 -11.69 16.38 9.05
C ILE A 106 -12.26 17.06 7.81
N ALA A 107 -13.52 17.49 7.84
CA ALA A 107 -14.11 18.29 6.75
C ALA A 107 -13.38 19.63 6.58
N GLY A 108 -13.05 20.32 7.67
CA GLY A 108 -12.22 21.53 7.64
C GLY A 108 -10.84 21.29 7.03
N PHE A 109 -10.19 20.18 7.39
CA PHE A 109 -8.92 19.77 6.77
C PHE A 109 -9.06 19.62 5.25
N PHE A 110 -10.05 18.87 4.76
CA PHE A 110 -10.26 18.68 3.31
C PHE A 110 -10.74 19.94 2.59
N ALA A 111 -11.38 20.87 3.29
CA ALA A 111 -11.69 22.20 2.75
C ALA A 111 -10.43 23.06 2.55
N SER A 112 -9.30 22.67 3.17
CA SER A 112 -8.02 23.35 3.04
C SER A 112 -6.93 22.55 2.30
N ASP A 113 -7.10 21.23 2.12
CA ASP A 113 -6.11 20.33 1.52
C ASP A 113 -6.02 20.51 0.00
N CYS A 114 -4.95 21.16 -0.46
CA CYS A 114 -4.64 21.38 -1.87
C CYS A 114 -3.14 21.19 -2.14
N LYS A 115 -2.80 20.70 -3.34
CA LYS A 115 -1.40 20.57 -3.78
C LYS A 115 -0.73 21.92 -3.96
N GLU A 116 -1.46 22.88 -4.52
CA GLU A 116 -1.03 24.25 -4.76
C GLU A 116 -2.04 25.20 -4.14
N ALA A 117 -1.56 26.30 -3.58
CA ALA A 117 -2.43 27.32 -2.99
C ALA A 117 -3.41 27.84 -4.05
N PRO A 118 -4.72 27.90 -3.76
CA PRO A 118 -5.70 28.39 -4.70
C PRO A 118 -5.50 29.90 -4.95
N PRO A 119 -6.09 30.45 -6.03
CA PRO A 119 -6.03 31.89 -6.31
C PRO A 119 -6.48 32.74 -5.11
N ALA A 120 -5.85 33.91 -4.93
CA ALA A 120 -6.20 34.83 -3.86
C ALA A 120 -7.70 35.19 -3.90
N GLY A 121 -8.35 35.21 -2.74
CA GLY A 121 -9.79 35.43 -2.62
C GLY A 121 -10.65 34.19 -2.91
N THR A 122 -10.05 33.01 -3.03
CA THR A 122 -10.82 31.75 -3.07
C THR A 122 -11.53 31.53 -1.73
N HIS A 123 -12.83 31.23 -1.81
CA HIS A 123 -13.62 30.76 -0.66
C HIS A 123 -13.72 29.25 -0.70
N SER A 124 -13.41 28.62 0.43
CA SER A 124 -13.62 27.21 0.71
C SER A 124 -14.95 26.99 1.41
N ALA A 125 -15.40 25.74 1.50
CA ALA A 125 -16.65 25.41 2.17
C ALA A 125 -16.61 24.09 2.92
N ILE A 126 -17.34 24.06 4.04
CA ILE A 126 -17.82 22.83 4.67
C ILE A 126 -19.31 22.70 4.30
N PHE A 127 -19.64 21.66 3.54
CA PHE A 127 -21.00 21.25 3.27
C PHE A 127 -21.54 20.44 4.44
N CYS A 128 -22.78 20.72 4.84
CA CYS A 128 -23.43 20.10 5.98
C CYS A 128 -24.66 19.33 5.48
N LEU A 129 -24.71 18.03 5.78
CA LEU A 129 -25.77 17.12 5.37
C LEU A 129 -26.51 16.60 6.61
N ASP A 130 -27.83 16.74 6.59
CA ASP A 130 -28.75 16.00 7.47
C ASP A 130 -29.14 14.72 6.73
N THR A 131 -28.63 13.59 7.20
CA THR A 131 -28.85 12.30 6.54
C THR A 131 -30.30 11.82 6.64
N ALA A 132 -31.03 12.22 7.69
CA ALA A 132 -32.44 11.89 7.84
C ALA A 132 -33.31 12.74 6.90
N ASP A 133 -32.95 14.00 6.69
CA ASP A 133 -33.63 14.90 5.76
C ASP A 133 -33.48 14.46 4.30
N ILE A 134 -32.25 14.18 3.84
CA ILE A 134 -32.06 13.72 2.45
C ILE A 134 -32.75 12.38 2.21
N ARG A 135 -32.73 11.47 3.18
CA ARG A 135 -33.43 10.18 3.06
C ARG A 135 -34.93 10.40 2.88
N ARG A 136 -35.53 11.23 3.74
CA ARG A 136 -36.93 11.61 3.64
C ARG A 136 -37.26 12.27 2.31
N PHE A 137 -36.41 13.17 1.84
CA PHE A 137 -36.60 13.84 0.55
C PHE A 137 -36.70 12.84 -0.60
N TYR A 138 -35.80 11.84 -0.68
CA TYR A 138 -35.86 10.82 -1.73
C TYR A 138 -37.06 9.89 -1.56
N ASP A 139 -37.37 9.45 -0.34
CA ASP A 139 -38.51 8.57 -0.08
C ASP A 139 -39.85 9.24 -0.46
N GLU A 140 -39.98 10.57 -0.26
CA GLU A 140 -41.20 11.33 -0.56
C GLU A 140 -41.30 11.81 -2.02
N ASN A 141 -40.18 12.20 -2.65
CA ASN A 141 -40.19 12.90 -3.94
C ASN A 141 -39.66 12.05 -5.10
N MET A 142 -38.94 10.97 -4.81
CA MET A 142 -38.35 10.05 -5.79
C MET A 142 -38.71 8.58 -5.48
N PRO A 143 -40.00 8.25 -5.26
CA PRO A 143 -40.39 6.90 -4.89
C PRO A 143 -40.08 5.90 -6.02
N PRO A 144 -39.93 4.60 -5.70
CA PRO A 144 -39.71 3.57 -6.70
C PRO A 144 -40.78 3.60 -7.78
N SER A 145 -40.38 3.75 -9.04
CA SER A 145 -41.29 3.60 -10.16
C SER A 145 -41.65 2.12 -10.32
N ASN A 146 -42.93 1.81 -10.49
CA ASN A 146 -43.41 0.47 -10.83
C ASN A 146 -43.18 0.10 -12.32
N SER A 147 -42.46 0.92 -13.08
CA SER A 147 -42.19 0.70 -14.51
C SER A 147 -40.77 0.16 -14.74
N ASP A 148 -40.66 -1.00 -15.40
CA ASP A 148 -39.40 -1.70 -15.70
C ASP A 148 -38.40 -0.91 -16.59
N ASP A 149 -38.81 0.23 -17.18
CA ASP A 149 -38.05 0.92 -18.24
C ASP A 149 -37.30 2.22 -17.81
N SER A 150 -37.38 2.66 -16.55
CA SER A 150 -36.65 3.85 -16.07
C SER A 150 -35.67 3.49 -14.97
N GLU A 151 -34.37 3.76 -15.15
CA GLU A 151 -33.39 3.66 -14.06
C GLU A 151 -33.83 4.54 -12.89
N GLN A 152 -34.22 3.91 -11.78
CA GLN A 152 -34.68 4.59 -10.60
C GLN A 152 -33.55 5.45 -10.02
N LEU A 153 -33.82 6.74 -9.80
CA LEU A 153 -32.88 7.61 -9.09
C LEU A 153 -32.77 7.13 -7.64
N GLN A 154 -31.56 6.73 -7.24
CA GLN A 154 -31.30 6.15 -5.93
C GLN A 154 -30.13 6.84 -5.27
N ILE A 155 -30.26 6.98 -3.95
CA ILE A 155 -29.14 7.28 -3.06
C ILE A 155 -29.02 6.19 -1.99
N ASP A 156 -27.80 6.00 -1.50
CA ASP A 156 -27.56 5.22 -0.28
C ASP A 156 -26.58 5.95 0.63
N LEU A 157 -26.87 5.90 1.93
CA LEU A 157 -26.04 6.45 2.99
C LEU A 157 -25.17 5.32 3.52
N VAL A 158 -23.91 5.31 3.10
CA VAL A 158 -22.99 4.20 3.27
C VAL A 158 -21.97 4.54 4.36
N SER A 159 -21.91 3.69 5.39
CA SER A 159 -20.89 3.74 6.44
C SER A 159 -20.07 2.46 6.36
N VAL A 160 -18.79 2.60 6.01
CA VAL A 160 -17.93 1.46 5.74
C VAL A 160 -16.76 1.47 6.73
N ASN A 161 -16.51 0.32 7.33
CA ASN A 161 -15.26 0.03 8.01
C ASN A 161 -14.57 -1.11 7.26
N VAL A 162 -13.36 -0.85 6.75
CA VAL A 162 -12.50 -1.87 6.15
C VAL A 162 -11.36 -2.13 7.13
N ASP A 163 -11.34 -3.32 7.72
CA ASP A 163 -10.28 -3.72 8.64
C ASP A 163 -8.91 -3.57 7.98
N ASN A 164 -7.93 -3.09 8.75
CA ASN A 164 -6.59 -2.76 8.27
C ASN A 164 -6.52 -1.62 7.23
N LEU A 165 -7.59 -0.94 6.82
CA LEU A 165 -7.46 0.25 5.97
C LEU A 165 -7.34 1.52 6.83
N TRP A 166 -6.18 1.65 7.47
CA TRP A 166 -5.93 2.64 8.52
C TRP A 166 -6.18 4.08 8.09
N ARG A 167 -5.77 4.46 6.87
CA ARG A 167 -6.01 5.81 6.38
C ARG A 167 -7.50 6.10 6.15
N LEU A 168 -8.30 5.11 5.73
CA LEU A 168 -9.76 5.27 5.65
C LEU A 168 -10.37 5.43 7.06
N GLN A 169 -9.94 4.61 8.02
CA GLN A 169 -10.40 4.69 9.42
C GLN A 169 -10.05 6.05 10.05
N ALA A 170 -8.84 6.56 9.81
CA ALA A 170 -8.37 7.85 10.30
C ALA A 170 -9.19 9.05 9.81
N GLN A 171 -9.83 8.91 8.64
CA GLN A 171 -10.65 9.93 8.00
C GLN A 171 -12.11 9.92 8.47
N ALA A 172 -12.50 8.94 9.30
CA ALA A 172 -13.90 8.71 9.68
C ALA A 172 -14.83 8.81 8.45
N GLY A 173 -14.45 8.11 7.37
CA GLY A 173 -15.08 8.24 6.07
C GLY A 173 -16.49 7.66 6.03
N HIS A 174 -17.43 8.48 5.57
CA HIS A 174 -18.78 8.10 5.20
C HIS A 174 -19.00 8.43 3.72
N PHE A 175 -19.96 7.77 3.07
CA PHE A 175 -20.17 7.94 1.66
C PHE A 175 -21.64 8.11 1.33
N LEU A 176 -21.94 9.09 0.49
CA LEU A 176 -23.22 9.14 -0.21
C LEU A 176 -23.01 8.45 -1.56
N PHE A 177 -23.63 7.29 -1.76
CA PHE A 177 -23.78 6.71 -3.09
C PHE A 177 -24.94 7.43 -3.79
N ALA A 178 -24.73 7.81 -5.05
CA ALA A 178 -25.81 8.28 -5.93
C ALA A 178 -25.56 7.79 -7.36
N ASN A 179 -26.60 7.28 -8.03
CA ASN A 179 -26.50 6.87 -9.44
C ASN A 179 -26.74 8.02 -10.44
N HIS A 180 -26.80 9.26 -9.96
CA HIS A 180 -27.11 10.46 -10.74
C HIS A 180 -26.48 11.71 -10.09
N SER A 181 -26.58 12.86 -10.76
CA SER A 181 -26.13 14.17 -10.25
C SER A 181 -27.08 14.68 -9.15
N TRP A 182 -27.01 14.05 -7.98
CA TRP A 182 -27.91 14.26 -6.82
C TRP A 182 -28.07 15.74 -6.40
N TYR A 183 -27.02 16.52 -6.61
CA TYR A 183 -26.97 17.94 -6.27
C TYR A 183 -27.83 18.83 -7.20
N ASP A 184 -28.37 18.29 -8.30
CA ASP A 184 -29.37 18.98 -9.12
C ASP A 184 -30.78 18.87 -8.52
N PHE A 185 -30.99 17.97 -7.55
CA PHE A 185 -32.27 17.71 -6.89
C PHE A 185 -32.29 18.13 -5.43
N TYR A 186 -31.15 18.04 -4.73
CA TYR A 186 -31.04 18.31 -3.31
C TYR A 186 -29.93 19.34 -3.02
N ASP A 187 -30.31 20.45 -2.38
CA ASP A 187 -29.40 21.53 -2.00
C ASP A 187 -28.84 21.32 -0.59
N LEU A 188 -27.51 21.37 -0.47
CA LEU A 188 -26.82 21.33 0.82
C LEU A 188 -26.67 22.72 1.45
N ASP A 189 -26.87 22.79 2.75
CA ASP A 189 -26.40 23.93 3.54
C ASP A 189 -24.86 23.91 3.62
N ARG A 190 -24.26 25.09 3.70
CA ARG A 190 -22.79 25.20 3.72
C ARG A 190 -22.29 26.41 4.49
N ILE A 191 -21.10 26.23 5.04
CA ILE A 191 -20.33 27.26 5.73
C ILE A 191 -19.17 27.65 4.82
N GLU A 192 -19.17 28.88 4.33
CA GLU A 192 -18.16 29.44 3.43
C GLU A 192 -17.17 30.32 4.21
N PHE A 193 -15.89 30.21 3.88
CA PHE A 193 -14.81 30.97 4.52
C PHE A 193 -13.65 31.21 3.53
N PRO A 194 -12.86 32.28 3.68
CA PRO A 194 -11.69 32.50 2.84
C PRO A 194 -10.62 31.43 3.10
N TRP A 195 -9.99 30.91 2.04
CA TRP A 195 -8.90 29.95 2.21
C TRP A 195 -7.67 30.61 2.84
N THR A 196 -7.20 30.07 3.98
CA THR A 196 -6.06 30.59 4.75
C THR A 196 -4.95 29.56 4.99
N GLY A 197 -5.05 28.38 4.39
CA GLY A 197 -4.14 27.24 4.62
C GLY A 197 -4.77 26.13 5.45
N TYR A 198 -3.93 25.17 5.87
CA TYR A 198 -4.38 24.04 6.71
C TYR A 198 -4.89 24.52 8.07
N PRO A 199 -5.93 23.87 8.63
CA PRO A 199 -6.36 24.16 9.98
C PRO A 199 -5.27 23.79 10.99
N SER A 200 -5.32 24.42 12.16
CA SER A 200 -4.45 24.05 13.28
C SER A 200 -4.64 22.61 13.78
N PHE A 201 -5.83 22.04 13.57
CA PHE A 201 -6.17 20.65 13.91
C PHE A 201 -7.30 20.12 13.00
N PRO A 202 -7.29 18.83 12.61
CA PRO A 202 -6.25 17.83 12.84
C PRO A 202 -5.01 18.04 11.93
N PRO A 203 -3.80 17.63 12.38
CA PRO A 203 -2.60 17.71 11.54
C PRO A 203 -2.66 16.72 10.37
N ARG A 204 -1.90 17.01 9.31
CA ARG A 204 -1.83 16.16 8.12
C ARG A 204 -1.50 14.69 8.43
N THR A 205 -0.60 14.44 9.38
CA THR A 205 -0.19 13.08 9.78
C THR A 205 -1.28 12.29 10.51
N GLN A 206 -2.32 12.95 11.02
CA GLN A 206 -3.51 12.27 11.55
C GLN A 206 -4.46 11.85 10.44
N ILE A 207 -4.57 12.65 9.36
CA ILE A 207 -5.44 12.36 8.19
C ILE A 207 -4.76 11.41 7.19
N TYR A 208 -3.44 11.52 7.08
CA TYR A 208 -2.57 10.70 6.24
C TYR A 208 -1.49 10.09 7.13
N PRO A 209 -1.81 8.98 7.84
CA PRO A 209 -0.89 8.32 8.74
C PRO A 209 0.38 7.87 8.00
N GLU A 210 1.53 8.07 8.64
CA GLU A 210 2.82 7.63 8.08
C GLU A 210 3.01 6.10 8.18
N HIS A 211 2.32 5.47 9.13
CA HIS A 211 2.26 4.03 9.26
C HIS A 211 1.23 3.47 8.29
N ARG A 212 1.66 2.46 7.52
CA ARG A 212 0.78 1.65 6.67
C ARG A 212 0.54 0.27 7.27
N SER A 213 -0.67 -0.25 7.14
CA SER A 213 -1.01 -1.61 7.53
C SER A 213 -0.47 -2.65 6.53
N GLY A 214 -0.60 -3.93 6.87
CA GLY A 214 -0.29 -5.00 5.91
C GLY A 214 -1.25 -5.05 4.72
N LEU A 215 -2.49 -4.58 4.88
CA LEU A 215 -3.45 -4.48 3.77
C LEU A 215 -3.10 -3.31 2.85
N GLU A 216 -2.79 -2.14 3.40
CA GLU A 216 -2.41 -0.96 2.62
C GLU A 216 -1.15 -1.23 1.79
N GLN A 217 -0.15 -1.93 2.35
CA GLN A 217 1.02 -2.35 1.58
C GLN A 217 0.66 -3.28 0.41
N LEU A 218 -0.30 -4.18 0.59
CA LEU A 218 -0.75 -5.07 -0.47
C LEU A 218 -1.52 -4.33 -1.57
N LEU A 219 -2.37 -3.37 -1.19
CA LEU A 219 -3.11 -2.54 -2.13
C LEU A 219 -2.17 -1.58 -2.88
N ASP A 220 -1.20 -0.96 -2.18
CA ASP A 220 -0.15 -0.13 -2.78
C ASP A 220 0.56 -0.90 -3.90
N ASN A 221 0.92 -2.16 -3.65
CA ASN A 221 1.53 -3.05 -4.64
C ASN A 221 0.63 -3.25 -5.88
N TYR A 222 -0.65 -3.59 -5.68
CA TYR A 222 -1.60 -3.74 -6.78
C TYR A 222 -1.74 -2.46 -7.62
N PHE A 223 -1.94 -1.31 -6.99
CA PHE A 223 -2.17 -0.06 -7.71
C PHE A 223 -0.90 0.51 -8.36
N GLU A 224 0.29 0.23 -7.80
CA GLU A 224 1.56 0.47 -8.50
C GLU A 224 1.66 -0.38 -9.77
N GLU A 225 1.29 -1.66 -9.71
CA GLU A 225 1.26 -2.53 -10.87
C GLU A 225 0.28 -2.11 -11.94
N GLU A 226 -0.93 -1.77 -11.53
CA GLU A 226 -1.94 -1.26 -12.44
C GLU A 226 -1.42 -0.01 -13.16
N ARG A 227 -0.80 0.94 -12.43
CA ARG A 227 -0.16 2.11 -13.03
C ARG A 227 0.92 1.73 -14.03
N ARG A 228 1.82 0.79 -13.69
CA ARG A 228 2.89 0.33 -14.60
C ARG A 228 2.31 -0.33 -15.85
N ARG A 229 1.29 -1.19 -15.70
CA ARG A 229 0.60 -1.85 -16.82
C ARG A 229 -0.03 -0.82 -17.75
N LEU A 230 -0.78 0.14 -17.21
CA LEU A 230 -1.40 1.21 -18.00
C LEU A 230 -0.36 2.09 -18.70
N HIS A 231 0.76 2.41 -18.04
CA HIS A 231 1.86 3.12 -18.70
C HIS A 231 2.49 2.31 -19.84
N ARG A 232 2.69 1.00 -19.67
CA ARG A 232 3.20 0.11 -20.73
C ARG A 232 2.23 0.04 -21.91
N GLU A 233 0.94 -0.08 -21.66
CA GLU A 233 -0.10 -0.11 -22.71
C GLU A 233 -0.15 1.21 -23.48
N ASN A 234 -0.12 2.34 -22.77
CA ASN A 234 -0.04 3.66 -23.40
C ASN A 234 1.23 3.80 -24.24
N PHE A 235 2.40 3.41 -23.70
CA PHE A 235 3.65 3.41 -24.44
C PHE A 235 3.57 2.52 -25.70
N GLN A 236 3.02 1.31 -25.59
CA GLN A 236 2.84 0.42 -26.74
C GLN A 236 1.89 0.99 -27.79
N ARG A 237 0.81 1.66 -27.38
CA ARG A 237 -0.10 2.36 -28.29
C ARG A 237 0.64 3.48 -29.03
N ASP A 238 1.36 4.34 -28.29
CA ASP A 238 2.16 5.42 -28.88
C ASP A 238 3.19 4.87 -29.86
N GLN A 239 3.84 3.75 -29.52
CA GLN A 239 4.79 3.06 -30.42
C GLN A 239 4.11 2.53 -31.69
N ARG A 240 2.88 1.97 -31.60
CA ARG A 240 2.11 1.54 -32.78
C ARG A 240 1.70 2.71 -33.66
N GLU A 241 1.29 3.83 -33.07
CA GLU A 241 0.94 5.06 -33.79
C GLU A 241 2.16 5.68 -34.50
N ARG A 242 3.32 5.67 -33.82
CA ARG A 242 4.61 6.08 -34.41
C ARG A 242 5.01 5.16 -35.57
N ALA A 243 4.91 3.85 -35.40
CA ALA A 243 5.17 2.89 -36.47
C ALA A 243 4.26 3.12 -37.68
N ALA A 244 2.96 3.33 -37.44
CA ALA A 244 1.99 3.63 -38.50
C ALA A 244 2.30 4.95 -39.23
N SER A 245 2.93 5.90 -38.53
CA SER A 245 3.38 7.19 -39.07
C SER A 245 4.80 7.16 -39.66
N GLY A 246 5.42 5.98 -39.80
CA GLY A 246 6.77 5.82 -40.35
C GLY A 246 7.89 6.31 -39.44
N GLN A 247 7.60 6.59 -38.16
CA GLN A 247 8.60 7.02 -37.18
C GLN A 247 9.34 5.82 -36.57
N PRO A 248 10.63 5.98 -36.18
CA PRO A 248 11.40 4.91 -35.56
C PRO A 248 10.78 4.46 -34.24
N VAL A 249 10.76 3.15 -34.02
CA VAL A 249 10.22 2.51 -32.82
C VAL A 249 11.27 1.75 -32.04
N PHE A 250 11.14 1.79 -30.71
CA PHE A 250 11.87 0.95 -29.79
C PHE A 250 11.39 -0.50 -29.90
N LYS A 251 12.32 -1.45 -30.05
CA LYS A 251 12.01 -2.88 -30.15
C LYS A 251 12.15 -3.52 -28.77
N GLN A 252 11.03 -3.92 -28.18
CA GLN A 252 11.04 -4.66 -26.91
C GLN A 252 11.24 -6.15 -27.19
N ILE A 253 12.22 -6.78 -26.52
CA ILE A 253 12.43 -8.23 -26.56
C ILE A 253 11.75 -8.81 -25.33
N ILE A 254 10.75 -9.67 -25.53
CA ILE A 254 10.11 -10.44 -24.46
C ILE A 254 10.77 -11.82 -24.47
N VAL A 255 11.54 -12.13 -23.44
CA VAL A 255 12.09 -13.47 -23.24
C VAL A 255 11.02 -14.31 -22.55
N GLY A 256 10.60 -15.41 -23.19
CA GLY A 256 9.66 -16.36 -22.59
C GLY A 256 10.37 -17.19 -21.52
N TRP A 257 9.72 -17.34 -20.36
CA TRP A 257 10.27 -18.06 -19.21
C TRP A 257 9.63 -19.45 -19.12
N ASN A 258 10.46 -20.51 -19.12
CA ASN A 258 10.02 -21.82 -18.64
C ASN A 258 10.41 -21.90 -17.16
N GLU A 259 9.44 -21.97 -16.26
CA GLU A 259 9.63 -21.88 -14.80
C GLU A 259 10.45 -23.05 -14.22
N VAL A 260 10.45 -24.20 -14.91
CA VAL A 260 11.24 -25.40 -14.57
C VAL A 260 11.79 -26.05 -15.83
N ASN A 261 13.06 -26.44 -15.80
CA ASN A 261 13.66 -27.30 -16.81
C ASN A 261 13.58 -28.77 -16.37
N ASP A 262 12.44 -29.42 -16.64
CA ASP A 262 12.18 -30.80 -16.21
C ASP A 262 13.21 -31.81 -16.74
N THR A 263 13.82 -31.53 -17.89
CA THR A 263 14.81 -32.43 -18.52
C THR A 263 16.16 -32.48 -17.79
N ALA A 264 16.42 -31.50 -16.90
CA ALA A 264 17.65 -31.43 -16.12
C ALA A 264 17.62 -32.24 -14.82
N PHE A 265 16.46 -32.81 -14.45
CA PHE A 265 16.28 -33.58 -13.23
C PHE A 265 16.17 -35.07 -13.52
N VAL A 266 16.67 -35.90 -12.60
CA VAL A 266 16.43 -37.35 -12.59
C VAL A 266 14.94 -37.67 -12.40
N SER A 267 14.26 -36.81 -11.64
CA SER A 267 12.80 -36.80 -11.48
C SER A 267 12.32 -35.36 -11.28
N PRO A 268 11.19 -34.92 -11.85
CA PRO A 268 10.72 -33.55 -11.70
C PRO A 268 10.60 -33.09 -10.24
N PRO A 269 10.98 -31.84 -9.91
CA PRO A 269 10.83 -31.31 -8.56
C PRO A 269 9.34 -31.16 -8.23
N GLU A 270 8.99 -31.54 -7.00
CA GLU A 270 7.62 -31.50 -6.48
C GLU A 270 7.52 -30.38 -5.44
N ASN A 271 6.30 -30.04 -5.04
CA ASN A 271 6.09 -29.07 -3.97
C ASN A 271 6.66 -29.63 -2.66
N LEU A 272 7.49 -28.82 -2.00
CA LEU A 272 8.15 -29.22 -0.77
C LEU A 272 7.16 -29.19 0.42
N PRO A 273 7.18 -30.17 1.34
CA PRO A 273 6.28 -30.20 2.50
C PRO A 273 6.34 -28.95 3.39
N SER A 274 7.51 -28.28 3.45
CA SER A 274 7.69 -27.02 4.18
C SER A 274 6.84 -25.86 3.62
N TRP A 275 6.26 -26.02 2.43
CA TRP A 275 5.33 -25.09 1.79
C TRP A 275 3.88 -25.59 1.81
N GLY A 276 3.58 -26.61 2.61
CA GLY A 276 2.22 -27.14 2.76
C GLY A 276 1.25 -26.10 3.34
N ALA A 277 -0.03 -26.20 2.97
CA ALA A 277 -1.07 -25.25 3.36
C ALA A 277 -1.17 -25.04 4.88
N GLU A 278 -1.09 -26.11 5.68
CA GLU A 278 -1.11 -26.04 7.15
C GLU A 278 0.08 -25.25 7.71
N PHE A 279 1.27 -25.41 7.12
CA PHE A 279 2.47 -24.70 7.55
C PHE A 279 2.42 -23.21 7.17
N LEU A 280 1.88 -22.90 5.98
CA LEU A 280 1.79 -21.54 5.48
C LEU A 280 0.58 -20.76 6.00
N LYS A 281 -0.39 -21.42 6.64
CA LYS A 281 -1.60 -20.77 7.17
C LYS A 281 -1.30 -19.50 7.99
N PRO A 282 -0.36 -19.49 8.97
CA PRO A 282 -0.05 -18.28 9.74
C PRO A 282 0.62 -17.17 8.92
N TRP A 283 1.21 -17.50 7.76
CA TRP A 283 1.79 -16.53 6.84
C TRP A 283 0.74 -15.90 5.93
N LEU A 284 -0.34 -16.61 5.63
CA LEU A 284 -1.38 -16.16 4.70
C LEU A 284 -2.53 -15.43 5.41
N GLU A 285 -2.73 -15.69 6.70
CA GLU A 285 -3.71 -15.00 7.54
C GLU A 285 -3.29 -13.54 7.81
N MET A 286 -4.26 -12.63 7.70
CA MET A 286 -4.11 -11.22 8.05
C MET A 286 -5.06 -10.90 9.20
N PRO A 287 -4.56 -10.81 10.44
CA PRO A 287 -5.37 -10.41 11.58
C PRO A 287 -6.01 -9.04 11.34
N ALA A 288 -7.26 -8.85 11.75
CA ALA A 288 -7.90 -7.54 11.74
C ALA A 288 -7.18 -6.60 12.71
N GLU A 289 -6.90 -5.38 12.26
CA GLU A 289 -6.32 -4.31 13.07
C GLU A 289 -7.16 -3.04 12.94
N SER A 290 -7.44 -2.40 14.08
CA SER A 290 -8.07 -1.08 14.14
C SER A 290 -7.00 0.01 14.30
N PHE A 291 -7.08 1.05 13.46
CA PHE A 291 -6.18 2.20 13.45
C PHE A 291 -5.94 2.79 14.85
N HIS A 292 -7.02 3.03 15.60
CA HIS A 292 -6.97 3.69 16.91
C HIS A 292 -6.37 2.80 18.01
N GLU A 293 -6.37 1.48 17.84
CA GLU A 293 -5.82 0.53 18.81
C GLU A 293 -4.33 0.24 18.57
N VAL A 294 -3.89 0.36 17.32
CA VAL A 294 -2.54 -0.03 16.90
C VAL A 294 -1.54 1.13 16.98
N LEU A 295 -1.98 2.37 16.80
CA LEU A 295 -1.09 3.53 16.82
C LEU A 295 -0.76 4.03 18.22
N GLY A 296 0.32 4.83 18.29
CA GLY A 296 0.69 5.60 19.47
C GLY A 296 1.85 5.04 20.29
N SER A 297 2.48 3.95 19.85
CA SER A 297 3.69 3.43 20.53
C SER A 297 4.95 4.13 20.04
N ARG A 298 5.77 4.59 20.96
CA ARG A 298 7.10 5.17 20.69
C ARG A 298 8.16 4.40 21.45
N GLN A 299 9.27 4.10 20.79
CA GLN A 299 10.42 3.42 21.39
C GLN A 299 11.69 4.17 20.99
N THR A 300 12.60 4.36 21.93
CA THR A 300 13.88 5.04 21.69
C THR A 300 15.02 4.03 21.77
N VAL A 301 15.89 4.04 20.75
CA VAL A 301 17.12 3.23 20.72
C VAL A 301 18.33 4.15 20.65
N THR A 302 19.20 4.07 21.66
CA THR A 302 20.43 4.87 21.73
C THR A 302 21.63 4.05 21.29
N LEU A 303 22.31 4.52 20.26
CA LEU A 303 23.54 3.95 19.72
C LEU A 303 24.76 4.66 20.32
N ARG A 304 25.77 3.90 20.72
CA ARG A 304 26.99 4.42 21.34
C ARG A 304 28.15 4.42 20.35
N SER A 305 28.97 5.47 20.40
CA SER A 305 30.16 5.66 19.53
C SER A 305 31.50 5.45 20.27
N ALA A 306 31.53 4.71 21.37
CA ALA A 306 32.78 4.46 22.11
C ALA A 306 33.67 3.45 21.38
N VAL A 307 35.00 3.48 21.61
CA VAL A 307 36.00 2.61 20.96
C VAL A 307 35.67 1.12 21.08
N ASN A 308 35.08 0.70 22.21
CA ASN A 308 34.68 -0.69 22.47
C ASN A 308 33.17 -0.94 22.30
N ALA A 309 32.44 0.00 21.70
CA ALA A 309 31.03 -0.20 21.41
C ALA A 309 30.87 -1.22 20.27
N PRO A 310 29.88 -2.13 20.34
CA PRO A 310 29.53 -2.98 19.20
C PRO A 310 29.17 -2.14 17.97
N LEU A 311 29.18 -2.75 16.79
CA LEU A 311 28.76 -2.07 15.56
C LEU A 311 27.36 -1.45 15.73
N PRO A 312 27.09 -0.23 15.20
CA PRO A 312 25.79 0.42 15.31
C PRO A 312 24.61 -0.45 14.87
N SER A 313 24.78 -1.26 13.82
CA SER A 313 23.77 -2.21 13.34
C SER A 313 23.46 -3.30 14.37
N THR A 314 24.48 -3.82 15.06
CA THR A 314 24.32 -4.79 16.15
C THR A 314 23.63 -4.18 17.36
N GLN A 315 23.97 -2.93 17.70
CA GLN A 315 23.31 -2.18 18.78
C GLN A 315 21.82 -1.94 18.47
N LEU A 316 21.50 -1.56 17.22
CA LEU A 316 20.12 -1.35 16.78
C LEU A 316 19.30 -2.65 16.82
N ALA A 317 19.82 -3.74 16.25
CA ALA A 317 19.18 -5.03 16.29
C ALA A 317 18.94 -5.50 17.75
N TYR A 318 19.95 -5.34 18.61
CA TYR A 318 19.80 -5.64 20.04
C TYR A 318 18.69 -4.81 20.68
N GLY A 319 18.67 -3.49 20.47
CA GLY A 319 17.68 -2.58 21.06
C GLY A 319 16.25 -2.93 20.65
N ILE A 320 16.01 -3.17 19.37
CA ILE A 320 14.70 -3.57 18.84
C ILE A 320 14.27 -4.95 19.39
N CYS A 321 15.18 -5.92 19.42
CA CYS A 321 14.89 -7.24 19.96
C CYS A 321 14.61 -7.20 21.48
N ALA A 322 15.39 -6.42 22.23
CA ALA A 322 15.19 -6.21 23.65
C ALA A 322 13.82 -5.57 23.94
N ALA A 323 13.41 -4.58 23.14
CA ALA A 323 12.08 -3.96 23.26
C ALA A 323 10.96 -5.00 23.06
N MET A 324 11.05 -5.87 22.04
CA MET A 324 10.09 -6.95 21.83
C MET A 324 10.09 -8.03 22.93
N ARG A 325 11.24 -8.28 23.57
CA ARG A 325 11.32 -9.20 24.72
C ARG A 325 10.70 -8.58 25.97
N HIS A 326 10.86 -7.28 26.16
CA HIS A 326 10.30 -6.56 27.30
C HIS A 326 8.79 -6.37 27.19
N ASP A 327 8.29 -6.08 25.98
CA ASP A 327 6.86 -5.98 25.67
C ASP A 327 6.47 -6.98 24.57
N PRO A 328 5.98 -8.19 24.93
CA PRO A 328 5.50 -9.17 23.97
C PRO A 328 4.30 -8.68 23.12
N SER A 329 3.58 -7.65 23.58
CA SER A 329 2.47 -7.06 22.83
C SER A 329 2.91 -6.06 21.77
N LEU A 330 4.20 -5.66 21.76
CA LEU A 330 4.73 -4.62 20.87
C LEU A 330 4.46 -4.93 19.39
N ARG A 331 4.49 -6.20 18.99
CA ARG A 331 4.20 -6.65 17.62
C ARG A 331 2.74 -6.47 17.18
N ARG A 332 1.85 -6.11 18.10
CA ARG A 332 0.44 -5.74 17.82
C ARG A 332 0.29 -4.24 17.59
N ARG A 333 1.39 -3.48 17.63
CA ARG A 333 1.38 -2.01 17.56
C ARG A 333 2.24 -1.51 16.41
N ALA A 334 1.81 -0.40 15.84
CA ALA A 334 2.66 0.42 15.00
C ALA A 334 3.58 1.24 15.93
N VAL A 335 4.88 1.14 15.71
CA VAL A 335 5.90 1.72 16.61
C VAL A 335 6.68 2.79 15.86
N GLN A 336 6.69 4.00 16.41
CA GLN A 336 7.61 5.04 16.03
C GLN A 336 8.96 4.79 16.73
N TRP A 337 9.96 4.41 15.95
CA TRP A 337 11.33 4.20 16.43
C TRP A 337 12.11 5.49 16.35
N GLU A 338 12.58 5.99 17.48
CA GLU A 338 13.44 7.15 17.58
C GLU A 338 14.89 6.71 17.78
N LEU A 339 15.77 7.12 16.88
CA LEU A 339 17.16 6.69 16.89
C LEU A 339 18.09 7.81 17.33
N LEU A 340 18.86 7.56 18.38
CA LEU A 340 19.85 8.51 18.92
C LEU A 340 21.28 7.99 18.70
N GLY A 341 22.22 8.90 18.45
CA GLY A 341 23.63 8.53 18.26
C GLY A 341 23.94 7.83 16.93
N LEU A 342 23.17 8.11 15.88
CA LEU A 342 23.42 7.58 14.53
C LEU A 342 24.77 8.08 13.98
N PRO A 343 25.47 7.26 13.16
CA PRO A 343 26.65 7.72 12.43
C PRO A 343 26.32 8.86 11.46
N ASP A 344 27.25 9.81 11.27
CA ASP A 344 27.05 10.99 10.42
C ASP A 344 26.72 10.66 8.95
N ALA A 345 27.19 9.51 8.46
CA ALA A 345 26.91 9.04 7.10
C ALA A 345 25.45 8.59 6.89
N VAL A 346 24.66 8.45 7.96
CA VAL A 346 23.29 7.92 7.90
C VAL A 346 22.27 9.04 8.01
N ASN A 347 21.42 9.19 6.99
CA ASN A 347 20.26 10.07 7.06
C ASN A 347 19.21 9.47 8.03
N ARG A 348 18.96 10.16 9.15
CA ARG A 348 18.02 9.72 10.20
C ARG A 348 16.60 9.54 9.68
N GLU A 349 16.04 10.56 9.03
CA GLU A 349 14.64 10.55 8.57
C GLU A 349 14.39 9.38 7.61
N ARG A 350 15.33 9.14 6.69
CA ARG A 350 15.28 8.00 5.79
C ARG A 350 15.33 6.67 6.54
N LEU A 351 16.28 6.49 7.46
CA LEU A 351 16.41 5.24 8.20
C LEU A 351 15.16 4.96 9.05
N GLU A 352 14.63 5.96 9.75
CA GLU A 352 13.41 5.82 10.55
C GLU A 352 12.20 5.47 9.68
N ALA A 353 12.07 6.06 8.48
CA ALA A 353 11.03 5.69 7.52
C ALA A 353 11.16 4.23 7.04
N LEU A 354 12.38 3.78 6.69
CA LEU A 354 12.60 2.39 6.25
C LEU A 354 12.38 1.38 7.38
N ILE A 355 12.78 1.70 8.61
CA ILE A 355 12.51 0.84 9.77
C ILE A 355 11.01 0.77 10.05
N ARG A 356 10.29 1.90 9.95
CA ARG A 356 8.83 1.91 10.08
C ARG A 356 8.17 1.00 9.04
N GLU A 357 8.63 1.06 7.80
CA GLU A 357 8.11 0.22 6.72
C GLU A 357 8.42 -1.27 6.94
N ALA A 358 9.66 -1.62 7.29
CA ALA A 358 10.05 -2.98 7.65
C ALA A 358 9.27 -3.50 8.87
N TRP A 359 9.15 -2.69 9.92
CA TRP A 359 8.39 -3.05 11.13
C TRP A 359 6.94 -3.36 10.79
N ASN A 360 6.27 -2.46 10.07
CA ASN A 360 4.88 -2.65 9.70
C ASN A 360 4.69 -3.89 8.81
N GLY A 361 5.58 -4.09 7.82
CA GLY A 361 5.49 -5.24 6.92
C GLY A 361 5.81 -6.58 7.57
N MET A 362 6.65 -6.61 8.61
CA MET A 362 7.12 -7.86 9.22
C MET A 362 6.43 -8.22 10.55
N ARG A 363 5.98 -7.26 11.36
CA ARG A 363 5.58 -7.50 12.78
C ARG A 363 4.43 -8.49 12.95
N ARG A 364 3.49 -8.54 11.99
CA ARG A 364 2.33 -9.45 12.02
C ARG A 364 2.59 -10.79 11.34
N LEU A 365 3.67 -10.90 10.57
CA LEU A 365 4.07 -12.15 9.93
C LEU A 365 4.85 -13.05 10.90
N PRO A 366 4.88 -14.38 10.72
CA PRO A 366 5.57 -15.33 11.60
C PRO A 366 7.11 -15.26 11.63
N TYR A 367 7.72 -14.11 11.34
CA TYR A 367 9.15 -13.89 11.55
C TYR A 367 9.53 -14.00 13.02
N ALA A 368 10.73 -14.51 13.33
CA ALA A 368 11.26 -14.44 14.67
C ALA A 368 11.63 -12.99 15.02
N ASN A 369 11.60 -12.65 16.31
CA ASN A 369 12.01 -11.32 16.80
C ASN A 369 13.43 -10.97 16.34
N ASP A 370 14.34 -11.95 16.34
CA ASP A 370 15.71 -11.76 15.88
C ASP A 370 15.80 -11.48 14.38
N ASP A 371 14.85 -11.95 13.57
CA ASP A 371 14.83 -11.68 12.12
C ASP A 371 14.40 -10.24 11.82
N ILE A 372 13.34 -9.76 12.49
CA ILE A 372 12.88 -8.37 12.37
C ILE A 372 13.97 -7.40 12.85
N ALA A 373 14.58 -7.72 14.00
CA ALA A 373 15.68 -6.94 14.55
C ALA A 373 16.91 -6.90 13.62
N ALA A 374 17.29 -8.06 13.06
CA ALA A 374 18.39 -8.13 12.10
C ALA A 374 18.09 -7.34 10.82
N ALA A 375 16.86 -7.37 10.31
CA ALA A 375 16.46 -6.57 9.15
C ALA A 375 16.67 -5.07 9.39
N CYS A 376 16.29 -4.57 10.58
CA CYS A 376 16.50 -3.17 10.96
C CYS A 376 17.98 -2.83 11.11
N GLY A 377 18.79 -3.74 11.66
CA GLY A 377 20.25 -3.61 11.69
C GLY A 377 20.87 -3.51 10.31
N VAL A 378 20.44 -4.36 9.37
CA VAL A 378 20.88 -4.34 7.96
C VAL A 378 20.47 -3.05 7.25
N LEU A 379 19.27 -2.52 7.51
CA LEU A 379 18.86 -1.21 6.98
C LEU A 379 19.81 -0.09 7.39
N LEU A 380 20.31 -0.09 8.62
CA LEU A 380 21.31 0.89 9.05
C LEU A 380 22.61 0.75 8.24
N GLU A 381 23.10 -0.48 8.05
CA GLU A 381 24.33 -0.73 7.25
C GLU A 381 24.16 -0.26 5.81
N LEU A 382 23.04 -0.60 5.17
CA LEU A 382 22.75 -0.22 3.79
C LEU A 382 22.49 1.28 3.63
N CYS A 383 21.86 1.93 4.61
CA CYS A 383 21.71 3.39 4.61
C CYS A 383 23.05 4.13 4.75
N ALA A 384 24.07 3.49 5.32
CA ALA A 384 25.43 4.03 5.36
C ALA A 384 26.22 3.78 4.05
N GLN A 385 25.75 2.91 3.16
CA GLN A 385 26.40 2.66 1.87
C GLN A 385 25.97 3.70 0.83
N PRO A 386 26.93 4.44 0.22
CA PRO A 386 26.60 5.31 -0.90
C PRO A 386 26.20 4.46 -2.11
N GLY A 387 25.19 4.91 -2.86
CA GLY A 387 24.82 4.29 -4.14
C GLY A 387 23.73 3.23 -4.10
N CYS A 388 23.20 2.85 -2.92
CA CYS A 388 22.08 1.89 -2.83
C CYS A 388 20.82 2.35 -3.60
N GLN A 389 20.60 3.66 -3.77
CA GLN A 389 19.47 4.24 -4.52
C GLN A 389 19.87 4.72 -5.93
N SER A 390 21.06 4.38 -6.40
CA SER A 390 21.48 4.75 -7.76
C SER A 390 20.56 4.10 -8.79
N SER A 391 20.39 4.75 -9.94
CA SER A 391 19.78 4.12 -11.13
C SER A 391 20.81 3.34 -11.96
N ASP A 392 22.10 3.55 -11.70
CA ASP A 392 23.20 2.81 -12.35
C ASP A 392 23.41 1.46 -11.65
N GLY A 393 23.15 0.37 -12.38
CA GLY A 393 23.26 -0.99 -11.85
C GLY A 393 24.66 -1.37 -11.36
N GLY A 394 25.73 -0.81 -11.94
CA GLY A 394 27.11 -1.03 -11.48
C GLY A 394 27.37 -0.37 -10.13
N VAL A 395 26.84 0.84 -9.92
CA VAL A 395 26.92 1.54 -8.63
C VAL A 395 26.13 0.81 -7.55
N ILE A 396 24.91 0.33 -7.88
CA ILE A 396 24.10 -0.47 -6.94
C ILE A 396 24.85 -1.74 -6.54
N LEU A 397 25.35 -2.50 -7.52
CA LEU A 397 26.08 -3.75 -7.27
C LEU A 397 27.32 -3.52 -6.40
N ASN A 398 28.06 -2.43 -6.62
CA ASN A 398 29.21 -2.07 -5.78
C ASN A 398 28.79 -1.75 -4.34
N ALA A 399 27.68 -1.06 -4.13
CA ALA A 399 27.16 -0.75 -2.79
C ALA A 399 26.78 -2.02 -2.02
N PHE A 400 26.09 -2.96 -2.68
CA PHE A 400 25.69 -4.22 -2.05
C PHE A 400 26.85 -5.20 -1.88
N THR A 401 27.84 -5.22 -2.77
CA THR A 401 29.06 -6.02 -2.59
C THR A 401 29.99 -5.45 -1.50
N ALA A 402 29.98 -4.14 -1.27
CA ALA A 402 30.64 -3.50 -0.13
C ALA A 402 29.97 -3.86 1.20
N TRP A 403 28.64 -3.95 1.23
CA TRP A 403 27.90 -4.49 2.39
C TRP A 403 28.22 -5.97 2.61
N ARG A 404 28.23 -6.76 1.53
CA ARG A 404 28.46 -8.20 1.58
C ARG A 404 29.15 -8.68 0.32
N ALA A 405 30.36 -9.21 0.45
CA ALA A 405 31.21 -9.60 -0.69
C ALA A 405 30.55 -10.60 -1.66
N ASP A 406 29.70 -11.51 -1.16
CA ASP A 406 28.96 -12.48 -1.97
C ASP A 406 27.52 -12.05 -2.29
N ALA A 407 27.22 -10.74 -2.23
CA ALA A 407 25.91 -10.22 -2.57
C ALA A 407 25.54 -10.52 -4.02
N MET A 408 24.31 -11.01 -4.20
CA MET A 408 23.73 -11.41 -5.46
C MET A 408 22.36 -10.73 -5.59
N GLU A 409 22.11 -10.14 -6.76
CA GLU A 409 20.78 -9.62 -7.11
C GLU A 409 19.87 -10.77 -7.53
N VAL A 410 18.64 -10.74 -7.04
CA VAL A 410 17.56 -11.66 -7.41
C VAL A 410 16.29 -10.88 -7.73
N GLU A 411 15.49 -11.40 -8.64
CA GLU A 411 14.16 -10.88 -8.99
C GLU A 411 13.08 -11.87 -8.53
N PHE A 412 11.98 -11.36 -8.00
CA PHE A 412 10.87 -12.18 -7.49
C PHE A 412 9.54 -11.46 -7.57
N GLY A 413 8.46 -12.24 -7.66
CA GLY A 413 7.10 -11.72 -7.72
C GLY A 413 6.06 -12.74 -7.25
N ALA A 414 4.87 -12.22 -6.96
CA ALA A 414 3.67 -13.01 -6.72
C ALA A 414 2.88 -13.23 -8.03
N LYS A 415 1.91 -14.13 -8.04
CA LYS A 415 1.08 -14.42 -9.21
C LYS A 415 0.42 -13.16 -9.77
N GLY A 416 0.74 -12.83 -11.02
CA GLY A 416 0.17 -11.67 -11.71
C GLY A 416 0.73 -10.32 -11.26
N ASP A 417 1.76 -10.31 -10.43
CA ASP A 417 2.51 -9.11 -10.03
C ASP A 417 3.68 -8.88 -11.02
N SER A 418 4.16 -7.63 -11.15
CA SER A 418 5.49 -7.43 -11.78
C SER A 418 6.56 -7.60 -10.71
N GLY A 419 7.65 -8.28 -11.07
CA GLY A 419 8.68 -8.61 -10.10
C GLY A 419 9.29 -7.37 -9.43
N THR A 420 9.73 -7.54 -8.19
CA THR A 420 10.67 -6.62 -7.54
C THR A 420 12.04 -7.29 -7.45
N ARG A 421 13.05 -6.51 -7.04
CA ARG A 421 14.44 -6.97 -6.97
C ARG A 421 15.05 -6.75 -5.61
N GLY A 422 15.83 -7.71 -5.13
CA GLY A 422 16.52 -7.64 -3.86
C GLY A 422 17.96 -8.15 -3.97
N PHE A 423 18.74 -7.91 -2.92
CA PHE A 423 20.09 -8.46 -2.79
C PHE A 423 20.17 -9.37 -1.57
N CYS A 424 20.83 -10.51 -1.73
CA CYS A 424 21.13 -11.43 -0.65
C CYS A 424 22.50 -12.09 -0.84
N SER A 425 23.01 -12.72 0.21
CA SER A 425 24.18 -13.60 0.18
C SER A 425 23.92 -14.80 -0.75
N ALA A 426 24.74 -14.95 -1.79
CA ALA A 426 24.71 -16.14 -2.64
C ALA A 426 24.92 -17.42 -1.81
N GLU A 427 25.81 -17.37 -0.81
CA GLU A 427 26.07 -18.53 0.05
C GLU A 427 24.88 -18.90 0.93
N ARG A 428 24.21 -17.92 1.55
CA ARG A 428 23.02 -18.21 2.37
C ARG A 428 21.81 -18.60 1.52
N LEU A 429 21.70 -18.07 0.30
CA LEU A 429 20.71 -18.51 -0.67
C LEU A 429 20.93 -19.97 -1.06
N ARG A 430 22.18 -20.36 -1.31
CA ARG A 430 22.55 -21.76 -1.55
C ARG A 430 22.19 -22.66 -0.36
N GLN A 431 22.44 -22.20 0.87
CA GLN A 431 22.09 -22.94 2.09
C GLN A 431 20.57 -23.08 2.31
N ALA A 432 19.75 -22.23 1.71
CA ALA A 432 18.30 -22.33 1.77
C ALA A 432 17.72 -23.31 0.73
N ILE A 433 18.51 -23.75 -0.27
CA ILE A 433 18.08 -24.76 -1.24
C ILE A 433 17.87 -26.09 -0.50
N SER A 434 16.70 -26.70 -0.70
CA SER A 434 16.33 -27.95 -0.04
C SER A 434 17.20 -29.11 -0.51
N SER A 435 17.67 -29.94 0.42
CA SER A 435 18.36 -31.18 0.07
C SER A 435 17.48 -32.11 -0.78
N ALA A 436 16.17 -32.14 -0.51
CA ALA A 436 15.22 -32.92 -1.31
C ALA A 436 15.09 -32.45 -2.76
N TRP A 437 15.41 -31.19 -3.05
CA TRP A 437 15.51 -30.68 -4.42
C TRP A 437 16.85 -31.06 -5.05
N VAL A 438 17.95 -30.97 -4.29
CA VAL A 438 19.30 -31.38 -4.75
C VAL A 438 19.36 -32.87 -5.06
N ASP A 439 18.68 -33.72 -4.28
CA ASP A 439 18.61 -35.17 -4.46
C ASP A 439 17.95 -35.58 -5.80
N LYS A 440 17.22 -34.66 -6.44
CA LYS A 440 16.60 -34.86 -7.76
C LYS A 440 17.52 -34.49 -8.91
N LEU A 441 18.67 -33.87 -8.64
CA LEU A 441 19.68 -33.57 -9.65
C LEU A 441 20.56 -34.78 -9.95
N PRO A 442 21.16 -34.85 -11.15
CA PRO A 442 22.23 -35.80 -11.43
C PRO A 442 23.39 -35.63 -10.42
N PRO A 443 24.07 -36.73 -10.00
CA PRO A 443 25.14 -36.67 -9.00
C PRO A 443 26.25 -35.65 -9.30
N GLU A 444 26.56 -35.45 -10.58
CA GLU A 444 27.53 -34.47 -11.09
C GLU A 444 27.13 -33.01 -10.86
N MET A 445 25.85 -32.73 -10.57
CA MET A 445 25.30 -31.39 -10.31
C MET A 445 25.03 -31.12 -8.82
N SER A 446 25.42 -32.04 -7.92
CA SER A 446 25.19 -31.93 -6.47
C SER A 446 25.78 -30.66 -5.80
N ALA A 447 26.86 -30.12 -6.36
CA ALA A 447 27.50 -28.88 -5.88
C ALA A 447 27.00 -27.64 -6.66
N ILE A 448 25.70 -27.40 -6.63
CA ILE A 448 25.07 -26.35 -7.43
C ILE A 448 25.27 -24.94 -6.85
N ARG A 449 25.57 -23.97 -7.73
CA ARG A 449 25.59 -22.54 -7.39
C ARG A 449 24.18 -21.96 -7.57
N PRO A 450 23.79 -20.89 -6.83
CA PRO A 450 22.46 -20.29 -6.99
C PRO A 450 22.10 -19.89 -8.43
N ASN A 451 23.04 -19.31 -9.18
CA ASN A 451 22.83 -18.96 -10.60
C ASN A 451 22.48 -20.18 -11.46
N ASP A 452 23.14 -21.30 -11.19
CA ASP A 452 22.90 -22.55 -11.90
C ASP A 452 21.54 -23.12 -11.46
N ALA A 453 21.18 -23.05 -10.18
CA ALA A 453 19.89 -23.47 -9.67
C ALA A 453 18.71 -22.69 -10.29
N PHE A 454 18.82 -21.36 -10.42
CA PHE A 454 17.79 -20.53 -11.06
C PHE A 454 17.62 -20.75 -12.56
N ARG A 455 18.59 -21.37 -13.24
CA ARG A 455 18.43 -21.83 -14.62
C ARG A 455 17.61 -23.13 -14.71
N LEU A 456 17.48 -23.86 -13.60
CA LEU A 456 16.77 -25.14 -13.53
C LEU A 456 15.37 -24.99 -12.95
N CYS A 457 15.20 -24.14 -11.94
CA CYS A 457 13.93 -23.94 -11.26
C CYS A 457 13.83 -22.52 -10.71
N GLN A 458 12.73 -21.84 -11.01
CA GLN A 458 12.43 -20.50 -10.52
C GLN A 458 11.24 -20.48 -9.57
N ILE A 459 10.72 -21.66 -9.22
CA ILE A 459 9.54 -21.82 -8.37
C ILE A 459 9.98 -22.01 -6.91
N PRO A 460 9.77 -21.02 -6.02
CA PRO A 460 10.33 -21.06 -4.66
C PRO A 460 9.88 -22.27 -3.86
N TYR A 461 8.60 -22.62 -3.96
CA TYR A 461 7.98 -23.73 -3.21
C TYR A 461 8.38 -25.13 -3.67
N ARG A 462 9.17 -25.23 -4.74
CA ARG A 462 9.78 -26.48 -5.20
C ARG A 462 11.27 -26.56 -4.87
N MET A 463 11.95 -25.42 -4.70
CA MET A 463 13.41 -25.36 -4.59
C MET A 463 13.91 -25.14 -3.16
N PHE A 464 13.26 -24.28 -2.38
CA PHE A 464 13.79 -23.86 -1.09
C PHE A 464 13.12 -24.53 0.10
N ASP A 465 13.91 -24.86 1.13
CA ASP A 465 13.37 -25.12 2.46
C ASP A 465 12.76 -23.82 3.02
N PHE A 466 11.46 -23.84 3.33
CA PHE A 466 10.75 -22.60 3.66
C PHE A 466 11.30 -21.91 4.93
N PRO A 467 11.55 -22.59 6.06
CA PRO A 467 12.17 -21.96 7.23
C PRO A 467 13.51 -21.27 6.96
N ALA A 468 14.41 -21.92 6.20
CA ALA A 468 15.68 -21.33 5.83
C ALA A 468 15.48 -20.11 4.90
N PHE A 469 14.59 -20.25 3.92
CA PHE A 469 14.26 -19.20 2.97
C PHE A 469 13.59 -17.99 3.61
N SER A 470 12.60 -18.18 4.49
CA SER A 470 11.92 -17.08 5.18
C SER A 470 12.90 -16.29 6.04
N LYS A 471 13.87 -16.95 6.67
CA LYS A 471 14.92 -16.29 7.45
C LYS A 471 15.83 -15.44 6.56
N LEU A 472 16.27 -15.97 5.42
CA LEU A 472 17.04 -15.20 4.43
C LEU A 472 16.25 -14.01 3.91
N PHE A 473 14.98 -14.26 3.56
CA PHE A 473 14.09 -13.26 3.01
C PHE A 473 13.90 -12.09 3.99
N GLY A 474 13.58 -12.39 5.24
CA GLY A 474 13.40 -11.38 6.29
C GLY A 474 14.68 -10.60 6.60
N ARG A 475 15.83 -11.26 6.66
CA ARG A 475 17.09 -10.63 7.07
C ARG A 475 17.82 -9.88 5.97
N GLU A 476 17.59 -10.21 4.70
CA GLU A 476 18.41 -9.70 3.59
C GLU A 476 17.58 -9.15 2.43
N LEU A 477 16.55 -9.87 1.98
CA LEU A 477 15.76 -9.44 0.83
C LEU A 477 14.82 -8.27 1.17
N ILE A 478 14.12 -8.29 2.31
CA ILE A 478 13.30 -7.16 2.75
C ILE A 478 14.13 -5.88 2.92
N PRO A 479 15.21 -5.85 3.72
CA PRO A 479 15.96 -4.61 3.92
C PRO A 479 16.69 -4.15 2.65
N SER A 480 17.11 -5.04 1.76
CA SER A 480 17.72 -4.63 0.49
C SER A 480 16.72 -4.00 -0.49
N GLN A 481 15.50 -4.54 -0.62
CA GLN A 481 14.41 -3.92 -1.39
C GLN A 481 14.15 -2.49 -0.90
N LEU A 482 14.00 -2.34 0.42
CA LEU A 482 13.74 -1.05 1.07
C LEU A 482 14.89 -0.06 0.90
N ALA A 483 16.14 -0.50 1.10
CA ALA A 483 17.31 0.36 0.93
C ALA A 483 17.47 0.88 -0.50
N ARG A 484 17.04 0.10 -1.51
CA ARG A 484 17.02 0.54 -2.91
C ARG A 484 15.96 1.60 -3.21
N GLY A 485 14.94 1.74 -2.37
CA GLY A 485 13.82 2.64 -2.61
C GLY A 485 12.91 2.18 -3.75
N LEU A 486 12.75 0.86 -3.92
CA LEU A 486 11.79 0.30 -4.88
C LEU A 486 10.36 0.60 -4.42
N SER A 487 9.46 0.95 -5.35
CA SER A 487 8.06 1.24 -5.00
C SER A 487 7.24 0.00 -4.64
N LEU A 488 7.72 -1.19 -5.04
CA LEU A 488 7.11 -2.49 -4.75
C LEU A 488 8.00 -3.26 -3.78
N VAL A 489 7.48 -3.58 -2.59
CA VAL A 489 8.19 -4.35 -1.58
C VAL A 489 7.35 -5.56 -1.17
N HIS A 490 7.94 -6.75 -1.24
CA HIS A 490 7.34 -7.96 -0.69
C HIS A 490 7.90 -8.23 0.70
N PHE A 491 7.01 -8.39 1.67
CA PHE A 491 7.34 -8.78 3.04
C PHE A 491 7.04 -10.24 3.35
N ASN A 492 6.23 -10.92 2.51
CA ASN A 492 5.73 -12.26 2.79
C ASN A 492 6.25 -13.27 1.75
N PRO A 493 7.26 -14.10 2.10
CA PRO A 493 7.84 -15.08 1.19
C PRO A 493 6.86 -16.19 0.80
N ALA A 494 5.82 -16.44 1.60
CA ALA A 494 4.80 -17.46 1.30
C ALA A 494 3.92 -17.12 0.10
N ARG A 495 3.97 -15.87 -0.38
CA ARG A 495 3.18 -15.39 -1.53
C ARG A 495 3.98 -15.34 -2.83
N LEU A 496 5.25 -15.75 -2.82
CA LEU A 496 6.09 -15.73 -4.02
C LEU A 496 5.79 -16.94 -4.90
N ASP A 497 5.57 -16.68 -6.18
CA ASP A 497 5.41 -17.72 -7.19
C ASP A 497 6.67 -17.90 -8.02
N VAL A 498 7.46 -16.83 -8.16
CA VAL A 498 8.71 -16.82 -8.92
C VAL A 498 9.84 -16.16 -8.13
N LEU A 499 11.03 -16.74 -8.20
CA LEU A 499 12.31 -16.16 -7.76
C LEU A 499 13.40 -16.62 -8.72
N GLY A 500 14.19 -15.67 -9.24
CA GLY A 500 15.21 -15.95 -10.24
C GLY A 500 16.25 -14.85 -10.38
N LEU A 501 16.94 -14.89 -11.52
CA LEU A 501 17.88 -13.84 -11.94
C LEU A 501 17.11 -12.67 -12.60
N PRO A 502 17.60 -11.42 -12.46
CA PRO A 502 16.96 -10.22 -13.03
C PRO A 502 16.95 -10.08 -14.56
#